data_AF-A0A090WDA6-F1
#
_entry.id   AF-A0A090WDA6-F1
#
_cell.length_a   1.000
_cell.length_b   1.000
_cell.length_c   1.000
_cell.angle_alpha   90.00
_cell.angle_beta   90.00
_cell.angle_gamma   90.00
#
_symmetry.space_group_name_H-M   'P 1'
#
loop_
_entity.id
_entity.type
_entity.pdbx_description
1 polymer ?
#
loop_
_entity_poly.entity_id
_entity_poly.type
_entity_poly.pdbx_seq_one_letter_code
_entity_poly.pdbx_strand_id
1 'polypeptide(L)' 'MNKTLITGVAGNVGSALAHYLLAKGNQVVGVDNLSTGNISKLPKDETLLL' A
#
# COMPACT_ATOMS: atom_id res chain seq x y z
N MET A 1 -10.24 -3.66 -13.11
CA MET A 1 -10.22 -3.15 -11.72
C MET A 1 -9.98 -4.34 -10.82
N ASN A 2 -8.77 -4.47 -10.29
CA ASN A 2 -8.36 -5.62 -9.49
C ASN A 2 -8.24 -5.21 -8.02
N LYS A 3 -8.38 -6.18 -7.11
CA LYS A 3 -8.18 -5.99 -5.67
C LYS A 3 -6.96 -6.79 -5.23
N THR A 4 -5.96 -6.10 -4.70
CA THR A 4 -4.65 -6.69 -4.37
C THR A 4 -4.37 -6.55 -2.87
N LEU A 5 -3.93 -7.64 -2.23
CA LEU A 5 -3.38 -7.64 -0.88
C LEU A 5 -1.85 -7.48 -0.93
N ILE A 6 -1.30 -6.54 -0.18
CA ILE A 6 0.14 -6.31 -0.06
C ILE A 6 0.55 -6.48 1.41
N THR A 7 1.42 -7.46 1.69
CA THR A 7 2.09 -7.60 2.98
C THR A 7 3.40 -6.81 2.98
N GLY A 8 3.74 -6.12 4.07
CA GLY A 8 4.90 -5.23 4.12
C GLY A 8 4.65 -3.91 3.36
N VAL A 9 3.40 -3.42 3.34
CA VAL A 9 2.97 -2.27 2.55
C VAL A 9 3.67 -0.95 2.94
N ALA A 10 4.16 -0.83 4.18
CA ALA A 10 4.87 0.36 4.66
C ALA A 10 6.40 0.28 4.44
N GLY A 11 6.89 -0.79 3.79
CA GLY A 11 8.27 -0.92 3.30
C GLY A 11 8.53 -0.17 1.99
N ASN A 12 9.80 -0.06 1.59
CA ASN A 12 10.19 0.69 0.37
C ASN A 12 9.51 0.17 -0.90
N VAL A 13 9.48 -1.15 -1.09
CA VAL A 13 8.89 -1.77 -2.29
C VAL A 13 7.37 -1.84 -2.17
N GLY A 14 6.86 -2.23 -1.01
CA GLY A 14 5.43 -2.35 -0.75
C GLY A 14 4.69 -1.04 -0.98
N SER A 15 5.24 0.07 -0.50
CA SER A 15 4.58 1.38 -0.62
C SER A 15 4.63 1.92 -2.06
N ALA A 16 5.75 1.73 -2.76
CA ALA A 16 5.87 2.09 -4.17
C ALA A 16 4.90 1.30 -5.05
N LEU A 17 4.73 0.00 -4.78
CA LEU A 17 3.75 -0.85 -5.46
C LEU A 17 2.31 -0.39 -5.16
N ALA A 18 2.00 -0.06 -3.90
CA ALA A 18 0.69 0.46 -3.52
C ALA A 18 0.35 1.75 -4.28
N HIS A 19 1.28 2.71 -4.33
CA HIS A 19 1.13 3.93 -5.12
C HIS A 19 0.85 3.65 -6.60
N TYR A 20 1.62 2.73 -7.21
CA TYR A 20 1.44 2.37 -8.61
C TYR A 20 0.06 1.75 -8.89
N LEU A 21 -0.37 0.80 -8.06
CA LEU A 21 -1.63 0.09 -8.25
C LEU A 21 -2.83 1.02 -8.06
N LEU A 22 -2.81 1.89 -7.04
CA LEU A 22 -3.83 2.89 -6.79
C LEU A 22 -3.92 3.91 -7.94
N ALA A 23 -2.78 4.39 -8.44
CA ALA A 23 -2.74 5.31 -9.60
C ALA A 23 -3.29 4.68 -10.90
N LYS A 24 -3.36 3.34 -10.97
CA LYS A 24 -3.99 2.59 -12.07
C LYS A 24 -5.49 2.31 -11.85
N GLY A 25 -6.08 2.84 -10.77
CA GLY A 25 -7.49 2.63 -10.42
C GLY A 25 -7.78 1.24 -9.84
N ASN A 26 -6.77 0.57 -9.29
CA ASN A 26 -6.97 -0.69 -8.55
C ASN A 26 -7.23 -0.41 -7.07
N GLN A 27 -7.81 -1.39 -6.38
CA GLN A 27 -7.93 -1.36 -4.92
C GLN A 27 -6.76 -2.09 -4.27
N VAL A 28 -6.25 -1.52 -3.18
CA VAL A 28 -5.16 -2.11 -2.40
C VAL A 28 -5.60 -2.29 -0.96
N VAL A 29 -5.37 -3.49 -0.42
CA VAL A 29 -5.45 -3.78 1.01
C VAL A 29 -4.02 -3.98 1.49
N GLY A 30 -3.59 -3.17 2.46
CA GLY A 30 -2.22 -3.21 2.98
C GLY A 30 -2.18 -3.88 4.35
N VAL A 31 -1.19 -4.75 4.59
CA VAL A 31 -0.91 -5.31 5.92
C VAL A 31 0.57 -5.09 6.22
N ASP A 32 0.87 -4.44 7.34
CA ASP A 32 2.25 -4.21 7.79
C ASP A 32 2.28 -4.18 9.31
N ASN A 33 3.25 -4.87 9.92
CA ASN A 33 3.43 -4.88 11.38
C ASN A 33 4.35 -3.73 11.87
N LEU A 34 4.85 -2.91 10.95
CA LEU A 34 5.72 -1.76 11.19
C LEU A 34 7.06 -2.10 11.87
N SER A 35 7.54 -3.35 11.77
CA SER A 35 8.83 -3.72 12.38
C SER A 35 10.01 -2.95 11.78
N THR A 36 9.93 -2.63 10.48
CA THR A 36 10.88 -1.76 9.75
C THR A 36 10.20 -0.78 8.79
N GLY A 37 8.88 -0.91 8.62
CA GLY A 37 8.06 -0.03 7.79
C GLY A 37 7.86 1.36 8.39
N ASN A 38 7.46 2.33 7.57
CA ASN A 38 7.12 3.66 8.04
C ASN A 38 5.80 4.13 7.42
N ILE A 39 4.84 4.51 8.28
CA ILE A 39 3.52 5.00 7.87
C ILE A 39 3.62 6.19 6.92
N SER A 40 4.65 7.03 7.03
CA SER A 40 4.84 8.19 6.13
C SER A 40 5.04 7.80 4.66
N LYS A 41 5.41 6.54 4.39
CA LYS A 41 5.58 6.00 3.05
C LYS A 41 4.27 5.55 2.41
N LEU A 42 3.20 5.39 3.19
CA LEU A 42 1.93 4.91 2.68
C LEU A 42 1.25 5.98 1.80
N PRO A 43 0.55 5.55 0.75
CA PRO A 43 -0.35 6.42 -0.02
C PRO A 43 -1.32 7.15 0.90
N LYS A 44 -1.49 8.47 0.70
CA LYS A 44 -2.52 9.27 1.37
C LYS A 44 -3.90 9.18 0.70
N ASP A 45 -4.02 8.28 -0.27
CA ASP A 45 -5.23 8.09 -1.06
C ASP A 45 -6.29 7.35 -0.24
N GLU A 46 -7.53 7.82 -0.30
CA GLU A 46 -8.68 7.26 0.45
C GLU A 46 -9.01 5.81 0.07
N THR A 47 -8.46 5.31 -1.04
CA THR A 47 -8.72 3.96 -1.54
C THR A 47 -7.82 2.87 -0.92
N LEU A 48 -6.90 3.23 -0.01
CA LEU A 48 -6.11 2.28 0.76
C LEU A 48 -6.80 1.91 2.07
N LEU A 49 -7.12 0.63 2.23
CA LEU A 49 -7.59 0.07 3.51
C LEU A 49 -6.41 -0.61 4.19
N LEU A 50 -6.09 -0.16 5.42
CA LEU A 50 -5.05 -0.71 6.31
C LEU A 50 -5.67 -1.70 7.30
#